data_AF-A0A2P2BWV5-F1
#
_entry.id   AF-A0A2P2BWV5-F1
#
_cell.length_a   1.000
_cell.length_b   1.000
_cell.length_c   1.000
_cell.angle_alpha   90.00
_cell.angle_beta   90.00
_cell.angle_gamma   90.00
#
_symmetry.space_group_name_H-M   'P 1'
#
loop_
_entity.id
_entity.type
_entity.pdbx_description
1 polymer ?
#
loop_
_entity_poly.entity_id
_entity_poly.type
_entity_poly.pdbx_seq_one_letter_code
_entity_poly.pdbx_strand_id
1 'polypeptide(L)'
;MAGLYGRLHTGALPQLRTLSTYVEQWTLELSALPRTAAVPPRLVQQAVSAGRGFVNDPATDGTLLHGDLHYAHVLAADREPWLAISPTPLSGDPHYEVAPMLWNRYDELVGDYRDGVRRRFHTLVDAAGLDEHRARDWVVFRMACQAMRLLRDAPAGRRTPSDDAWLTLCVAVAKAVQD
;
A
#
# COMPACT_ATOMS: atom_id res chain seq x y z
N MET A 1 12.07 3.08 12.03
CA MET A 1 11.23 3.58 10.91
C MET A 1 9.76 3.63 11.26
N ALA A 2 9.13 2.54 11.74
CA ALA A 2 7.71 2.55 12.11
C ALA A 2 7.32 3.66 13.12
N GLY A 3 8.20 3.96 14.09
CA GLY A 3 8.00 5.08 15.02
C GLY A 3 8.00 6.48 14.37
N LEU A 4 8.35 6.62 13.09
CA LEU A 4 8.16 7.88 12.35
C LEU A 4 6.69 8.12 12.00
N TYR A 5 5.89 7.06 11.80
CA TYR A 5 4.46 7.21 11.48
C TYR A 5 3.75 8.08 12.51
N GLY A 6 3.89 7.76 13.81
CA GLY A 6 3.27 8.55 14.88
C GLY A 6 3.68 10.03 14.93
N ARG A 7 4.83 10.41 14.35
CA ARG A 7 5.26 11.82 14.26
C ARG A 7 4.79 12.50 12.97
N LEU A 8 4.63 11.75 11.88
CA LEU A 8 4.20 12.25 10.58
C LEU A 8 2.67 12.37 10.47
N HIS A 9 1.95 11.51 11.19
CA HIS A 9 0.49 11.44 11.23
C HIS A 9 -0.11 12.58 12.07
N THR A 10 -0.12 13.77 11.49
CA THR A 10 -0.81 14.96 12.03
C THR A 10 -2.08 15.26 11.24
N GLY A 11 -2.84 16.28 11.62
CA GLY A 11 -3.98 16.74 10.81
C GLY A 11 -3.54 17.14 9.39
N ALA A 12 -4.29 16.69 8.38
CA ALA A 12 -4.00 16.99 6.98
C ALA A 12 -4.36 18.44 6.60
N LEU A 13 -3.61 19.00 5.65
CA LEU A 13 -3.94 20.29 5.05
C LEU A 13 -5.13 20.14 4.08
N PRO A 14 -6.06 21.11 4.01
CA PRO A 14 -7.25 21.02 3.15
C PRO A 14 -6.96 20.89 1.64
N GLN A 15 -5.77 21.28 1.19
CA GLN A 15 -5.37 21.23 -0.22
C GLN A 15 -4.89 19.83 -0.66
N LEU A 16 -4.64 18.93 0.28
CA LEU A 16 -4.20 17.58 -0.05
C LEU A 16 -5.37 16.78 -0.62
N ARG A 17 -5.08 16.00 -1.67
CA ARG A 17 -6.02 15.02 -2.19
C ARG A 17 -6.43 14.06 -1.06
N THR A 18 -7.73 13.83 -0.93
CA THR A 18 -8.26 12.88 0.04
C THR A 18 -8.04 11.44 -0.42
N LEU A 19 -7.83 10.54 0.53
CA LEU A 19 -7.67 9.13 0.23
C LEU A 19 -8.98 8.52 -0.23
N SER A 20 -10.13 8.99 0.26
CA SER A 20 -11.45 8.60 -0.23
C SER A 20 -11.62 8.82 -1.73
N THR A 21 -11.24 9.99 -2.27
CA THR A 21 -11.32 10.28 -3.71
C THR A 21 -10.30 9.48 -4.52
N TYR A 22 -9.16 9.14 -3.93
CA TYR A 22 -8.20 8.21 -4.54
C TYR A 22 -8.75 6.79 -4.61
N VAL A 23 -9.34 6.30 -3.52
CA VAL A 23 -9.92 4.97 -3.41
C VAL A 23 -11.11 4.81 -4.35
N GLU A 24 -11.99 5.83 -4.42
CA GLU A 24 -13.15 5.80 -5.31
C GLU A 24 -12.72 5.58 -6.76
N GLN A 25 -11.76 6.38 -7.24
CA GLN A 25 -11.22 6.24 -8.58
C GLN A 25 -10.68 4.83 -8.83
N TRP A 26 -9.81 4.34 -7.94
CA TRP A 26 -9.20 3.02 -8.11
C TRP A 26 -10.20 1.88 -7.98
N THR A 27 -11.25 2.04 -7.18
CA THR A 27 -12.31 1.04 -7.02
C THR A 27 -13.12 0.91 -8.30
N LEU A 28 -13.43 2.03 -8.98
CA LEU A 28 -14.08 2.03 -10.29
C LEU A 28 -13.19 1.37 -11.35
N GLU A 29 -11.92 1.79 -11.39
CA GLU A 29 -10.90 1.25 -12.29
C GLU A 29 -10.74 -0.28 -12.11
N LEU A 30 -10.58 -0.76 -10.87
CA LEU A 30 -10.47 -2.19 -10.56
C LEU A 30 -11.74 -2.96 -10.92
N SER A 31 -12.92 -2.37 -10.73
CA SER A 31 -14.21 -2.99 -11.08
C SER A 31 -14.39 -3.17 -12.59
N ALA A 32 -13.72 -2.33 -13.40
CA ALA A 32 -13.75 -2.41 -14.85
C ALA A 32 -12.68 -3.36 -15.43
N LEU A 33 -11.81 -3.93 -14.60
CA LEU A 33 -10.73 -4.80 -15.06
C LEU A 33 -11.31 -6.10 -15.67
N PRO A 34 -10.90 -6.49 -16.89
CA PRO A 34 -11.40 -7.72 -17.50
C PRO A 34 -10.94 -8.95 -16.71
N ARG A 35 -11.76 -10.00 -16.67
CA ARG A 35 -11.41 -11.26 -15.99
C ARG A 35 -10.17 -11.96 -16.55
N THR A 36 -9.76 -11.60 -17.76
CA THR A 36 -8.55 -12.09 -18.45
C THR A 36 -7.28 -11.32 -18.07
N ALA A 37 -7.38 -10.26 -17.25
CA ALA A 37 -6.22 -9.53 -16.77
C ALA A 37 -5.29 -10.43 -15.94
N ALA A 38 -4.00 -10.11 -15.94
CA ALA A 38 -2.98 -10.86 -15.22
C ALA A 38 -2.98 -10.58 -13.69
N VAL A 39 -4.16 -10.44 -13.10
CA VAL A 39 -4.38 -10.28 -11.66
C VAL A 39 -5.46 -11.28 -11.22
N PRO A 40 -5.27 -12.03 -10.12
CA PRO A 40 -6.27 -12.98 -9.65
C PRO A 40 -7.64 -12.32 -9.42
N PRO A 41 -8.75 -12.86 -9.97
CA PRO A 41 -10.08 -12.28 -9.81
C PRO A 41 -10.51 -12.11 -8.35
N ARG A 42 -10.09 -13.03 -7.47
CA ARG A 42 -10.37 -12.95 -6.02
C ARG A 42 -9.70 -11.74 -5.37
N LEU A 43 -8.46 -11.42 -5.75
CA LEU A 43 -7.76 -10.24 -5.22
C LEU A 43 -8.48 -8.96 -5.66
N VAL A 44 -8.89 -8.88 -6.93
CA VAL A 44 -9.66 -7.73 -7.45
C VAL A 44 -10.99 -7.60 -6.70
N GLN A 45 -11.72 -8.69 -6.49
CA GLN A 45 -12.99 -8.68 -5.74
C GLN A 45 -12.81 -8.20 -4.29
N GLN A 46 -11.78 -8.70 -3.60
CA GLN A 46 -11.46 -8.27 -2.23
C GLN A 46 -11.12 -6.78 -2.18
N ALA A 47 -10.26 -6.30 -3.10
CA ALA A 47 -9.91 -4.89 -3.19
C ALA A 47 -11.12 -4.00 -3.50
N VAL A 48 -11.98 -4.38 -4.46
CA VAL A 48 -13.20 -3.63 -4.76
C VAL A 48 -14.16 -3.59 -3.58
N SER A 49 -14.28 -4.70 -2.84
CA SER A 49 -15.12 -4.75 -1.63
C SER A 49 -14.58 -3.81 -0.54
N ALA A 50 -13.27 -3.88 -0.24
CA ALA A 50 -12.63 -3.01 0.74
C ALA A 50 -12.74 -1.53 0.33
N GLY A 51 -12.46 -1.23 -0.94
CA GLY A 51 -12.53 0.13 -1.49
C GLY A 51 -13.91 0.77 -1.33
N ARG A 52 -14.99 0.02 -1.61
CA ARG A 52 -16.37 0.50 -1.37
C ARG A 52 -16.66 0.81 0.10
N GLY A 53 -16.07 0.04 1.02
CA GLY A 53 -16.13 0.32 2.45
C GLY A 53 -15.41 1.62 2.80
N PHE A 54 -14.15 1.75 2.36
CA PHE A 54 -13.33 2.93 2.65
C PHE A 54 -13.90 4.24 2.10
N VAL A 55 -14.49 4.26 0.90
CA VAL A 55 -15.06 5.49 0.31
C VAL A 55 -16.09 6.16 1.22
N ASN A 56 -16.89 5.36 1.95
CA ASN A 56 -17.97 5.87 2.78
C ASN A 56 -17.59 5.96 4.27
N ASP A 57 -16.36 5.62 4.62
CA ASP A 57 -15.89 5.59 6.00
C ASP A 57 -15.28 6.95 6.39
N PRO A 58 -15.84 7.64 7.41
CA PRO A 58 -15.30 8.92 7.90
C PRO A 58 -13.84 8.83 8.37
N ALA A 59 -13.35 7.65 8.75
CA ALA A 59 -11.97 7.43 9.18
C ALA A 59 -10.97 7.34 8.01
N THR A 60 -11.44 7.35 6.77
CA THR A 60 -10.57 7.22 5.58
C THR A 60 -9.73 8.47 5.30
N ASP A 61 -10.14 9.64 5.79
CA ASP A 61 -9.50 10.93 5.51
C ASP A 61 -9.08 11.67 6.79
N GLY A 62 -8.31 12.76 6.63
CA GLY A 62 -8.06 13.73 7.70
C GLY A 62 -6.68 13.65 8.35
N THR A 63 -5.92 12.58 8.12
CA THR A 63 -4.54 12.45 8.61
C THR A 63 -3.54 12.68 7.48
N LEU A 64 -2.48 13.45 7.74
CA LEU A 64 -1.37 13.65 6.82
C LEU A 64 -0.60 12.34 6.67
N LEU A 65 -0.60 11.78 5.46
CA LEU A 65 0.19 10.60 5.13
C LEU A 65 1.48 11.01 4.42
N HIS A 66 2.56 10.28 4.67
CA HIS A 66 3.76 10.37 3.83
C HIS A 66 3.49 9.82 2.42
N GLY A 67 2.60 8.84 2.32
CA GLY A 67 2.17 8.15 1.11
C GLY A 67 3.14 7.06 0.65
N ASP A 68 4.44 7.23 0.85
CA ASP A 68 5.46 6.27 0.37
C ASP A 68 6.65 6.10 1.33
N LEU A 69 6.37 5.97 2.63
CA LEU A 69 7.44 5.83 3.62
C LEU A 69 8.05 4.43 3.53
N HIS A 70 9.34 4.36 3.21
CA HIS A 70 10.13 3.14 3.28
C HIS A 70 11.62 3.45 3.54
N TYR A 71 12.45 2.42 3.66
CA TYR A 71 13.87 2.53 4.01
C TYR A 71 14.69 3.51 3.15
N ALA A 72 14.38 3.66 1.86
CA ALA A 72 15.12 4.59 1.01
C ALA A 72 14.66 6.05 1.20
N HIS A 73 13.50 6.24 1.80
CA HIS A 73 12.90 7.52 2.12
C HIS A 73 13.08 7.91 3.60
N VAL A 74 13.99 7.23 4.31
CA VAL A 74 14.39 7.58 5.68
C VAL A 74 15.91 7.69 5.75
N LEU A 75 16.41 8.89 6.03
CA LEU A 75 17.84 9.19 6.08
C LEU A 75 18.27 9.60 7.49
N ALA A 76 19.49 9.23 7.87
CA ALA A 76 20.11 9.75 9.08
C ALA A 76 20.45 11.25 8.89
N ALA A 77 20.32 12.04 9.95
CA ALA A 77 20.62 13.48 9.91
C ALA A 77 21.08 14.00 11.28
N ASP A 78 21.65 15.20 11.30
CA ASP A 78 22.12 15.85 12.53
C ASP A 78 20.98 16.52 13.32
N ARG A 79 19.99 17.09 12.61
CA ARG A 79 18.83 17.77 13.25
C ARG A 79 18.00 16.80 14.08
N GLU A 80 17.83 15.58 13.58
CA GLU A 80 17.16 14.47 14.24
C GLU A 80 17.78 13.16 13.74
N PRO A 81 17.80 12.09 14.56
CA PRO A 81 18.44 10.82 14.16
C PRO A 81 17.93 10.24 12.84
N TRP A 82 16.66 10.47 12.49
CA TRP A 82 16.03 10.00 11.25
C TRP A 82 15.04 11.02 10.70
N LEU A 83 15.18 11.35 9.41
CA LEU A 83 14.28 12.23 8.66
C LEU A 83 13.62 11.48 7.50
N ALA A 84 12.32 11.71 7.32
CA ALA A 84 11.56 11.24 6.17
C ALA A 84 11.71 12.20 4.99
N ILE A 85 11.83 11.68 3.76
CA ILE A 85 12.02 12.45 2.53
C ILE A 85 11.12 11.92 1.41
N SER A 86 10.95 12.72 0.35
CA SER A 86 10.21 12.34 -0.87
C SER A 86 8.76 11.87 -0.62
N PRO A 87 7.94 12.64 0.12
CA PRO A 87 6.55 12.26 0.35
C PRO A 87 5.73 12.31 -0.94
N THR A 88 4.73 11.44 -1.01
CA THR A 88 3.59 11.53 -1.94
C THR A 88 2.34 11.82 -1.10
N PRO A 89 2.16 13.07 -0.64
CA PRO A 89 1.26 13.36 0.48
C PRO A 89 -0.21 13.19 0.10
N LEU A 90 -0.98 12.63 1.04
CA LEU A 90 -2.43 12.47 0.97
C LEU A 90 -3.05 12.85 2.32
N SER A 91 -4.31 13.29 2.30
CA SER A 91 -5.17 13.34 3.48
C SER A 91 -5.88 12.01 3.59
N GLY A 92 -5.48 11.13 4.51
CA GLY A 92 -5.89 9.75 4.45
C GLY A 92 -5.76 8.97 5.74
N ASP A 93 -6.07 7.69 5.65
CA ASP A 93 -5.97 6.70 6.71
C ASP A 93 -4.51 6.21 6.89
N PRO A 94 -3.93 6.29 8.10
CA PRO A 94 -2.62 5.73 8.45
C PRO A 94 -2.37 4.29 7.97
N HIS A 95 -3.41 3.44 7.97
CA HIS A 95 -3.28 2.03 7.58
C HIS A 95 -2.89 1.85 6.10
N TYR A 96 -3.15 2.85 5.25
CA TYR A 96 -2.72 2.86 3.85
C TYR A 96 -1.19 2.80 3.72
N GLU A 97 -0.44 3.30 4.70
CA GLU A 97 1.02 3.47 4.61
C GLU A 97 1.84 2.21 4.88
N VAL A 98 1.20 1.10 5.27
CA VAL A 98 1.91 -0.14 5.62
C VAL A 98 2.56 -0.80 4.40
N ALA A 99 1.86 -0.82 3.26
CA ALA A 99 2.25 -1.64 2.12
C ALA A 99 3.64 -1.32 1.52
N PRO A 100 4.09 -0.05 1.39
CA PRO A 100 5.43 0.29 0.93
C PRO A 100 6.54 -0.45 1.64
N MET A 101 6.47 -0.57 2.96
CA MET A 101 7.46 -1.28 3.76
C MET A 101 7.47 -2.80 3.51
N LEU A 102 6.42 -3.36 2.92
CA LEU A 102 6.31 -4.79 2.64
C LEU A 102 6.97 -5.20 1.32
N TRP A 103 6.84 -4.39 0.27
CA TRP A 103 7.47 -4.69 -1.04
C TRP A 103 8.90 -4.17 -1.18
N ASN A 104 9.27 -3.20 -0.38
CA ASN A 104 10.61 -2.64 -0.37
C ASN A 104 11.61 -3.61 0.28
N ARG A 105 12.79 -3.81 -0.34
CA ARG A 105 13.76 -4.88 0.05
C ARG A 105 13.09 -6.26 0.14
N TYR A 106 12.17 -6.54 -0.79
CA TYR A 106 11.47 -7.83 -0.83
C TYR A 106 12.42 -8.97 -1.21
N ASP A 107 13.43 -8.68 -2.03
CA ASP A 107 14.54 -9.56 -2.40
C ASP A 107 15.39 -10.04 -1.21
N GLU A 108 15.35 -9.34 -0.07
CA GLU A 108 16.00 -9.80 1.16
C GLU A 108 15.23 -10.89 1.89
N LEU A 109 14.02 -11.20 1.44
CA LEU A 109 13.18 -12.28 1.98
C LEU A 109 13.35 -13.59 1.21
N VAL A 110 14.39 -13.73 0.39
CA VAL A 110 14.68 -14.97 -0.36
C VAL A 110 14.67 -16.18 0.57
N GLY A 111 13.85 -17.18 0.21
CA GLY A 111 13.68 -18.42 0.98
C GLY A 111 12.61 -18.34 2.07
N ASP A 112 12.09 -17.15 2.38
CA ASP A 112 11.06 -16.93 3.40
C ASP A 112 10.15 -15.73 3.07
N TYR A 113 9.69 -15.64 1.83
CA TYR A 113 8.90 -14.50 1.37
C TYR A 113 7.59 -14.34 2.15
N ARG A 114 6.87 -15.44 2.38
CA ARG A 114 5.56 -15.40 3.02
C ARG A 114 5.67 -15.02 4.49
N ASP A 115 6.44 -15.77 5.29
CA ASP A 115 6.52 -15.49 6.72
C ASP A 115 7.36 -14.24 6.99
N GLY A 116 8.32 -13.91 6.11
CA GLY A 116 9.05 -12.65 6.11
C GLY A 116 8.15 -11.42 5.94
N VAL A 117 7.28 -11.40 4.92
CA VAL A 117 6.29 -10.31 4.74
C VAL A 117 5.33 -10.27 5.93
N ARG A 118 4.85 -11.42 6.40
CA ARG A 118 3.94 -11.50 7.54
C ARG A 118 4.56 -10.92 8.81
N ARG A 119 5.82 -11.27 9.13
CA ARG A 119 6.54 -10.70 10.27
C ARG A 119 6.73 -9.19 10.12
N ARG A 120 7.09 -8.70 8.92
CA ARG A 120 7.16 -7.25 8.65
C ARG A 120 5.82 -6.56 8.87
N PHE A 121 4.73 -7.15 8.38
CA PHE A 121 3.37 -6.63 8.55
C PHE A 121 3.01 -6.48 10.03
N HIS A 122 3.08 -7.54 10.83
CA HIS A 122 2.76 -7.46 12.26
C HIS A 122 3.68 -6.47 12.99
N THR A 123 4.98 -6.47 12.69
CA THR A 123 5.93 -5.51 13.28
C THR A 123 5.52 -4.06 13.01
N LEU A 124 5.07 -3.76 11.79
CA LEU A 124 4.64 -2.41 11.40
C LEU A 124 3.32 -2.03 12.07
N VAL A 125 2.35 -2.94 12.06
CA VAL A 125 1.03 -2.74 12.68
C VAL A 125 1.17 -2.50 14.18
N ASP A 126 1.92 -3.36 14.87
CA ASP A 126 2.16 -3.27 16.32
C ASP A 126 2.91 -1.98 16.67
N ALA A 127 3.98 -1.67 15.95
CA ALA A 127 4.80 -0.48 16.22
C ALA A 127 4.08 0.84 15.91
N ALA A 128 3.11 0.82 14.99
CA ALA A 128 2.28 1.97 14.65
C ALA A 128 0.95 2.02 15.43
N GLY A 129 0.63 0.99 16.22
CA GLY A 129 -0.62 0.91 16.98
C GLY A 129 -1.86 0.85 16.09
N LEU A 130 -1.76 0.20 14.92
CA LEU A 130 -2.82 0.12 13.93
C LEU A 130 -3.75 -1.06 14.18
N ASP A 131 -5.00 -0.93 13.74
CA ASP A 131 -5.93 -2.07 13.70
C ASP A 131 -5.47 -3.06 12.61
N GLU A 132 -5.22 -4.30 13.02
CA GLU A 132 -4.64 -5.32 12.17
C GLU A 132 -5.57 -5.68 11.00
N HIS A 133 -6.88 -5.78 11.24
CA HIS A 133 -7.84 -6.15 10.19
C HIS A 133 -7.92 -5.07 9.12
N ARG A 134 -8.04 -3.82 9.53
CA ARG A 134 -8.03 -2.66 8.64
C ARG A 134 -6.71 -2.52 7.87
N ALA A 135 -5.57 -2.77 8.52
CA ALA A 135 -4.27 -2.78 7.85
C ALA A 135 -4.20 -3.84 6.74
N ARG A 136 -4.75 -5.04 6.96
CA ARG A 136 -4.82 -6.08 5.92
C ARG A 136 -5.62 -5.61 4.72
N ASP A 137 -6.81 -5.06 4.94
CA ASP A 137 -7.68 -4.60 3.86
C ASP A 137 -7.02 -3.49 3.04
N TRP A 138 -6.31 -2.57 3.70
CA TRP A 138 -5.53 -1.54 3.02
C TRP A 138 -4.35 -2.08 2.23
N VAL A 139 -3.61 -3.06 2.76
CA VAL A 139 -2.53 -3.72 2.01
C VAL A 139 -3.09 -4.41 0.77
N VAL A 140 -4.19 -5.16 0.92
CA VAL A 140 -4.87 -5.86 -0.19
C VAL A 140 -5.32 -4.88 -1.26
N PHE A 141 -6.01 -3.81 -0.86
CA PHE A 141 -6.44 -2.74 -1.78
C PHE A 141 -5.24 -2.13 -2.52
N ARG A 142 -4.20 -1.75 -1.77
CA ARG A 142 -3.04 -1.06 -2.30
C ARG A 142 -2.22 -1.94 -3.24
N MET A 143 -2.05 -3.23 -2.96
CA MET A 143 -1.37 -4.17 -3.87
C MET A 143 -2.17 -4.41 -5.15
N ALA A 144 -3.50 -4.46 -5.08
CA ALA A 144 -4.34 -4.53 -6.28
C ALA A 144 -4.20 -3.28 -7.15
N CYS A 145 -4.16 -2.08 -6.56
CA CYS A 145 -3.88 -0.84 -7.30
C CYS A 145 -2.49 -0.84 -7.95
N GLN A 146 -1.46 -1.37 -7.28
CA GLN A 146 -0.11 -1.46 -7.87
C GLN A 146 -0.07 -2.40 -9.07
N ALA A 147 -0.72 -3.56 -8.97
CA ALA A 147 -0.84 -4.49 -10.08
C ALA A 147 -1.60 -3.86 -11.26
N MET A 148 -2.70 -3.16 -10.99
CA MET A 148 -3.48 -2.49 -12.02
C MET A 148 -2.73 -1.33 -12.68
N ARG A 149 -2.00 -0.51 -11.90
CA ARG A 149 -1.17 0.57 -12.43
C ARG A 149 -0.17 0.04 -13.45
N LEU A 150 0.53 -1.06 -13.12
CA LEU A 150 1.44 -1.70 -14.06
C LEU A 150 0.73 -2.14 -15.34
N LEU A 151 -0.46 -2.75 -15.23
CA LEU A 151 -1.21 -3.19 -16.41
C LEU A 151 -1.70 -2.04 -17.29
N ARG A 152 -1.98 -0.88 -16.70
CA ARG A 152 -2.39 0.32 -17.43
C ARG A 152 -1.20 0.98 -18.14
N ASP A 153 -0.05 1.01 -17.49
CA ASP A 153 1.13 1.73 -17.96
C ASP A 153 2.01 0.86 -18.88
N ALA A 154 1.84 -0.46 -18.85
CA ALA A 154 2.54 -1.39 -19.75
C ALA A 154 2.19 -1.11 -21.23
N PRO A 155 3.19 -0.96 -22.12
CA PRO A 155 2.93 -0.72 -23.54
C PRO A 155 2.11 -1.86 -24.14
N ALA A 156 1.16 -1.51 -25.00
CA ALA A 156 0.26 -2.47 -25.64
C ALA A 156 1.06 -3.59 -26.33
N GLY A 157 1.06 -4.78 -25.74
CA GLY A 157 1.49 -6.02 -26.39
C GLY A 157 2.72 -6.73 -25.82
N ARG A 158 3.43 -6.23 -24.80
CA ARG A 158 4.49 -7.04 -24.15
C ARG A 158 4.79 -6.60 -22.71
N ARG A 159 4.43 -7.46 -21.75
CA ARG A 159 5.00 -7.43 -20.40
C ARG A 159 6.43 -7.95 -20.45
N THR A 160 7.30 -7.33 -19.67
CA THR A 160 8.67 -7.78 -19.44
C THR A 160 8.70 -8.82 -18.30
N PRO A 161 9.79 -9.59 -18.15
CA PRO A 161 9.97 -10.43 -16.96
C PRO A 161 9.92 -9.64 -15.64
N SER A 162 10.34 -8.36 -15.66
CA SER A 162 10.24 -7.46 -14.50
C SER A 162 8.78 -7.15 -14.16
N ASP A 163 7.94 -6.96 -15.17
CA ASP A 163 6.51 -6.69 -14.97
C ASP A 163 5.80 -7.92 -14.37
N ASP A 164 6.10 -9.11 -14.87
CA ASP A 164 5.53 -10.35 -14.34
C ASP A 164 6.03 -10.63 -12.90
N ALA A 165 7.29 -10.30 -12.60
CA ALA A 165 7.83 -10.37 -11.23
C ALA A 165 7.11 -9.39 -10.29
N TRP A 166 6.83 -8.16 -10.74
CA TRP A 166 6.08 -7.18 -9.95
C TRP A 166 4.64 -7.61 -9.69
N LEU A 167 3.94 -8.15 -10.69
CA LEU A 167 2.59 -8.72 -10.51
C LEU A 167 2.60 -9.87 -9.51
N THR A 168 3.59 -10.76 -9.61
CA THR A 168 3.78 -11.87 -8.68
C THR A 168 4.00 -11.37 -7.26
N LEU A 169 4.85 -10.35 -7.09
CA LEU A 169 5.08 -9.70 -5.80
C LEU A 169 3.77 -9.13 -5.24
N CYS A 170 3.00 -8.40 -6.05
CA CYS A 170 1.73 -7.81 -5.61
C CYS A 170 0.77 -8.86 -5.04
N VAL A 171 0.65 -9.99 -5.73
CA VAL A 171 -0.18 -11.12 -5.29
C VAL A 171 0.40 -11.79 -4.04
N ALA A 172 1.72 -11.98 -3.98
CA ALA A 172 2.38 -12.62 -2.85
C ALA A 172 2.23 -11.80 -1.57
N VAL A 173 2.46 -10.48 -1.63
CA VAL A 173 2.29 -9.57 -0.47
C VAL A 173 0.84 -9.54 0.00
N ALA A 174 -0.12 -9.41 -0.93
CA ALA A 174 -1.54 -9.40 -0.57
C ALA A 174 -1.99 -10.71 0.10
N LYS A 175 -1.49 -11.86 -0.37
CA LYS A 175 -1.78 -13.16 0.25
C LYS A 175 -1.12 -13.31 1.61
N ALA A 176 0.16 -12.92 1.75
CA ALA A 176 0.92 -13.12 2.97
C ALA A 176 0.31 -12.43 4.19
N VAL A 177 -0.40 -11.31 4.00
CA VAL A 177 -1.07 -10.59 5.10
C VAL A 177 -2.46 -11.16 5.43
N GLN A 178 -3.06 -11.97 4.56
CA GLN A 178 -4.42 -12.51 4.75
C GLN A 178 -4.46 -13.85 5.51
N ASP A 179 -3.31 -14.46 5.74
CA ASP A 179 -3.14 -15.75 6.43
C ASP A 179 -2.80 -15.60 7.92
#